data_AF-A0A1B6HRJ4-F1
#
_entry.id   AF-A0A1B6HRJ4-F1
#
_cell.length_a   1.000
_cell.length_b   1.000
_cell.length_c   1.000
_cell.angle_alpha   90.00
_cell.angle_beta   90.00
_cell.angle_gamma   90.00
#
_symmetry.space_group_name_H-M   'P 1'
#
loop_
_entity.id
_entity.type
_entity.pdbx_description
1 polymer ?
#
loop_
_entity_poly.entity_id
_entity_poly.type
_entity_poly.pdbx_seq_one_letter_code
_entity_poly.pdbx_strand_id
1 'polypeptide(L)'
;QGIHLPVAKRCRAEGQEVDSLYRSRILEQAISARLTLQSLARLLGEISNIVINEEVGDAIKTSVISISATFSKLAAGTLEEALGFARKAYVTAEMAFSHPSLLALLYFPDDQKYAVYIPLFLPVMIPVVLSLKNIWKWLNNKPLRGQ
;
A
#
# COMPACT_ATOMS: atom_id res chain seq x y z
N GLN A 1 28.33 46.30 30.36
CA GLN A 1 26.95 46.25 30.89
C GLN A 1 26.35 44.90 30.49
N GLY A 2 26.37 43.93 31.40
CA GLY A 2 25.83 42.59 31.15
C GLY A 2 24.31 42.63 31.18
N ILE A 3 23.68 42.21 30.08
CA ILE A 3 22.22 42.13 29.96
C ILE A 3 21.76 40.95 30.82
N HIS A 4 21.42 41.22 32.08
CA HIS A 4 20.77 40.27 32.98
C HIS A 4 19.32 40.09 32.49
N LEU A 5 19.14 39.23 31.48
CA LEU A 5 17.79 38.85 31.05
C LEU A 5 17.14 38.10 32.22
N PRO A 6 15.94 38.51 32.69
CA PRO A 6 15.28 37.85 33.81
C PRO A 6 15.06 36.37 33.47
N VAL A 7 15.44 35.48 34.39
CA VAL A 7 15.39 34.01 34.21
C VAL A 7 14.01 33.53 33.71
N ALA A 8 12.94 34.20 34.14
CA ALA A 8 11.57 33.95 33.69
C ALA A 8 11.33 34.17 32.18
N LYS A 9 12.03 35.11 31.53
CA LYS A 9 11.95 35.27 30.07
C LYS A 9 12.69 34.14 29.33
N ARG A 10 13.74 33.59 29.92
CA ARG A 10 14.53 32.50 29.33
C ARG A 10 13.75 31.18 29.36
N CYS A 11 13.17 30.81 30.50
CA CYS A 11 12.34 29.59 30.59
C CYS A 11 11.11 29.63 29.67
N ARG A 12 10.51 30.81 29.48
CA ARG A 12 9.39 31.00 28.56
C ARG A 12 9.80 30.87 27.09
N ALA A 13 10.95 31.43 26.72
CA ALA A 13 11.50 31.30 25.38
C ALA A 13 11.90 29.84 25.06
N GLU A 14 12.52 29.14 26.01
CA GLU A 14 12.87 27.72 25.85
C GLU A 14 11.62 26.83 25.70
N GLY A 15 10.56 27.09 26.47
CA GLY A 15 9.29 26.37 26.31
C GLY A 15 8.66 26.59 24.92
N GLN A 16 8.70 27.84 24.41
CA GLN A 16 8.18 28.14 23.07
C GLN A 16 9.02 27.51 21.95
N GLU A 17 10.34 27.44 22.12
CA GLU A 17 11.22 26.80 21.15
C GLU A 17 10.99 25.29 21.10
N VAL A 18 10.86 24.65 22.27
CA VAL A 18 10.54 23.22 22.38
C VAL A 18 9.17 22.92 21.76
N ASP A 19 8.14 23.70 22.07
CA ASP A 19 6.80 23.53 21.48
C ASP A 19 6.81 23.63 19.95
N SER A 20 7.64 24.52 19.40
CA SER A 20 7.80 24.66 17.94
C SER A 20 8.40 23.41 17.30
N LEU A 21 9.37 22.78 17.97
CA LEU A 21 10.00 21.53 17.51
C LEU A 21 9.01 20.37 17.54
N TYR A 22 8.22 20.25 18.60
CA TYR A 22 7.15 19.23 18.69
C TYR A 22 6.17 19.38 17.54
N ARG A 23 5.66 20.59 17.29
CA ARG A 23 4.71 20.84 16.19
C ARG A 23 5.31 20.49 14.82
N SER A 24 6.57 20.86 14.59
CA SER A 24 7.28 20.52 13.35
C SER A 24 7.36 19.00 13.16
N ARG A 25 7.78 18.26 14.19
CA ARG A 25 7.88 16.79 14.15
C ARG A 25 6.52 16.09 13.98
N ILE A 26 5.47 16.61 14.62
CA ILE A 26 4.11 16.08 14.47
C ILE A 26 3.65 16.21 13.02
N LEU A 27 3.82 17.40 12.43
CA LEU A 27 3.44 17.67 11.05
C LEU A 27 4.25 16.83 10.08
N GLU A 28 5.56 16.73 10.27
CA GLU A 28 6.44 15.89 9.46
C GLU A 28 5.96 14.44 9.42
N GLN A 29 5.70 13.83 10.59
CA GLN A 29 5.22 12.45 10.64
C GLN A 29 3.81 12.28 10.07
N ALA A 30 2.90 13.21 10.33
CA ALA A 30 1.54 13.16 9.77
C ALA A 30 1.54 13.31 8.24
N ILE A 31 2.38 14.19 7.70
CA ILE A 31 2.55 14.38 6.25
C ILE A 31 3.17 13.14 5.64
N SER A 32 4.24 12.60 6.22
CA SER A 32 4.87 11.36 5.75
C SER A 32 3.88 10.20 5.72
N ALA A 33 3.12 9.97 6.81
CA ALA A 33 2.09 8.95 6.88
C ALA A 33 1.03 9.11 5.78
N ARG A 34 0.55 10.34 5.55
CA ARG A 34 -0.39 10.65 4.47
C ARG A 34 0.19 10.35 3.09
N LEU A 35 1.45 10.73 2.83
CA LEU A 35 2.12 10.48 1.55
C LEU A 35 2.28 8.98 1.31
N THR A 36 2.65 8.21 2.33
CA THR A 36 2.71 6.74 2.26
C THR A 36 1.35 6.13 1.93
N LEU A 37 0.29 6.53 2.65
CA LEU A 37 -1.07 6.06 2.36
C LEU A 37 -1.56 6.46 0.97
N GLN A 38 -1.18 7.65 0.49
CA GLN A 38 -1.51 8.11 -0.85
C GLN A 38 -0.77 7.30 -1.92
N SER A 39 0.50 6.97 -1.71
CA SER A 39 1.25 6.07 -2.57
C SER A 39 0.62 4.67 -2.58
N LEU A 40 0.28 4.13 -1.41
CA LEU A 40 -0.41 2.87 -1.27
C LEU A 40 -1.73 2.84 -2.03
N ALA A 41 -2.57 3.87 -1.90
CA ALA A 41 -3.84 3.97 -2.61
C ALA A 41 -3.67 3.99 -4.14
N ARG A 42 -2.61 4.64 -4.64
CA ARG A 42 -2.27 4.62 -6.08
C ARG A 42 -1.88 3.21 -6.54
N LEU A 43 -1.00 2.54 -5.79
CA LEU A 43 -0.59 1.16 -6.10
C LEU A 43 -1.79 0.19 -6.09
N LEU A 44 -2.69 0.35 -5.11
CA LEU A 44 -3.92 -0.44 -5.02
C LEU A 44 -4.88 -0.19 -6.20
N GLY A 45 -4.89 1.01 -6.76
CA GLY A 45 -5.74 1.37 -7.89
C GLY A 45 -5.19 0.92 -9.25
N GLU A 46 -3.87 0.83 -9.42
CA GLU A 46 -3.23 0.41 -10.68
C GLU A 46 -3.24 -1.11 -10.87
N ILE A 47 -3.23 -1.88 -9.79
CA ILE A 47 -3.15 -3.35 -9.83
C ILE A 47 -4.52 -3.92 -9.41
N SER A 48 -5.40 -4.15 -10.38
CA SER A 48 -6.84 -4.48 -10.17
C SER A 48 -7.16 -5.83 -9.51
N ASN A 49 -6.18 -6.55 -8.94
CA ASN A 49 -6.39 -7.88 -8.35
C ASN A 49 -5.64 -8.08 -7.02
N ILE A 50 -5.74 -7.10 -6.12
CA ILE A 50 -5.09 -7.14 -4.81
C ILE A 50 -6.03 -7.71 -3.76
N VAL A 51 -5.68 -8.88 -3.21
CA VAL A 51 -6.27 -9.40 -1.97
C VAL A 51 -5.61 -8.66 -0.80
N ILE A 52 -6.32 -7.72 -0.20
CA ILE A 52 -5.87 -7.02 1.01
C ILE A 52 -5.98 -8.00 2.19
N ASN A 53 -4.83 -8.36 2.78
CA ASN A 53 -4.80 -9.15 4.01
C ASN A 53 -5.43 -8.34 5.16
N GLU A 54 -6.14 -9.01 6.08
CA GLU A 54 -6.74 -8.35 7.25
C GLU A 54 -5.73 -7.53 8.04
N GLU A 55 -4.49 -8.02 8.21
CA GLU A 55 -3.41 -7.30 8.88
C GLU A 55 -3.07 -5.96 8.21
N VAL A 56 -3.03 -5.95 6.87
CA VAL A 56 -2.77 -4.74 6.08
C VAL A 56 -3.97 -3.79 6.16
N GLY A 57 -5.19 -4.31 6.07
CA GLY A 57 -6.42 -3.53 6.21
C GLY A 57 -6.52 -2.83 7.57
N ASP A 58 -6.22 -3.56 8.65
CA ASP A 58 -6.21 -3.03 10.01
C ASP A 58 -5.10 -2.00 10.23
N ALA A 59 -3.91 -2.21 9.64
CA ALA A 59 -2.83 -1.24 9.68
C ALA A 59 -3.21 0.08 8.99
N ILE A 60 -3.81 0.02 7.80
CA ILE A 60 -4.31 1.20 7.06
C ILE A 60 -5.37 1.93 7.90
N LYS A 61 -6.36 1.20 8.41
CA LYS A 61 -7.45 1.75 9.22
C LYS A 61 -6.90 2.43 10.48
N THR A 62 -5.97 1.76 11.18
CA THR A 62 -5.31 2.30 12.36
C THR A 62 -4.52 3.56 12.05
N SER A 63 -3.84 3.60 10.89
CA SER A 63 -3.11 4.78 10.46
C SER A 63 -4.03 5.97 10.23
N VAL A 64 -5.12 5.79 9.47
CA VAL A 64 -6.11 6.85 9.19
C VAL A 64 -6.75 7.38 10.47
N ILE A 65 -7.15 6.49 11.39
CA ILE A 65 -7.70 6.87 12.68
C ILE A 65 -6.67 7.66 13.50
N SER A 66 -5.41 7.22 13.51
CA SER A 66 -4.33 7.88 14.25
C SER A 66 -3.98 9.26 13.67
N ILE A 67 -4.05 9.46 12.35
CA ILE A 67 -3.91 10.78 11.71
C ILE A 67 -5.03 11.72 12.19
N SER A 68 -6.27 11.25 12.20
CA SER A 68 -7.40 12.04 12.70
C SER A 68 -7.24 12.42 14.18
N ALA A 69 -6.84 11.45 15.01
CA ALA A 69 -6.55 11.67 16.42
C ALA A 69 -5.41 12.67 16.63
N THR A 70 -4.37 12.64 15.79
CA THR A 70 -3.26 13.61 15.81
C THR A 70 -3.77 15.03 15.68
N PHE A 71 -4.62 15.33 14.68
CA PHE A 71 -5.15 16.68 14.47
C PHE A 71 -6.10 17.10 15.60
N SER A 72 -6.89 16.17 16.14
CA SER A 72 -7.74 16.44 17.31
C SER A 72 -6.93 16.83 18.55
N LYS A 73 -5.84 16.11 18.82
CA LYS A 73 -4.93 16.38 19.95
C LYS A 73 -4.09 17.64 19.74
N LEU A 74 -3.71 17.93 18.49
CA LEU A 74 -3.03 19.16 18.14
C LEU A 74 -3.93 20.39 18.38
N ALA A 75 -5.23 20.28 18.05
CA ALA A 75 -6.22 21.32 18.32
C ALA A 75 -6.51 21.50 19.82
N ALA A 76 -6.43 20.43 20.60
CA ALA A 76 -6.57 20.46 22.06
C ALA A 76 -5.33 21.02 22.79
N GLY A 77 -4.23 21.29 22.07
CA GLY A 77 -2.98 21.79 22.65
C GLY A 77 -2.12 20.73 23.35
N THR A 78 -2.51 19.46 23.31
CA THR A 78 -1.77 18.34 23.91
C THR A 78 -0.72 17.81 22.94
N LEU A 79 0.44 18.49 22.87
CA LEU A 79 1.50 18.20 21.89
C LEU A 79 2.12 16.80 22.06
N GLU A 80 2.32 16.34 23.29
CA GLU A 80 2.91 15.03 23.56
C GLU A 80 2.03 13.88 23.05
N GLU A 81 0.73 13.94 23.35
CA GLU A 81 -0.25 12.97 22.84
C GLU A 81 -0.34 13.03 21.31
N ALA A 82 -0.37 14.24 20.73
CA ALA A 82 -0.40 14.43 19.29
C ALA A 82 0.84 13.81 18.62
N LEU A 83 2.03 13.92 19.22
CA LEU A 83 3.24 13.27 18.73
C LEU A 83 3.14 11.75 18.80
N GLY A 84 2.57 11.20 19.88
CA GLY A 84 2.31 9.78 20.02
C GLY A 84 1.41 9.23 18.90
N PHE A 85 0.29 9.92 18.63
CA PHE A 85 -0.62 9.53 17.55
C PHE A 85 0.00 9.72 16.16
N ALA A 86 0.77 10.79 15.93
CA ALA A 86 1.45 11.04 14.66
C ALA A 86 2.47 9.93 14.35
N ARG A 87 3.22 9.52 15.38
CA ARG A 87 4.17 8.42 15.27
C ARG A 87 3.47 7.09 15.02
N LYS A 88 2.38 6.82 15.72
CA LYS A 88 1.58 5.61 15.49
C LYS A 88 1.03 5.56 14.05
N ALA A 89 0.53 6.68 13.55
CA ALA A 89 0.06 6.82 12.17
C ALA A 89 1.17 6.50 11.15
N TYR A 90 2.35 7.09 11.34
CA TYR A 90 3.50 6.86 10.47
C TYR A 90 3.95 5.40 10.47
N VAL A 91 4.16 4.81 11.66
CA VAL A 91 4.61 3.41 11.78
C VAL A 91 3.62 2.43 11.14
N THR A 92 2.33 2.61 11.40
CA THR A 92 1.30 1.72 10.83
C THR A 92 1.11 1.91 9.33
N ALA A 93 1.28 3.12 8.79
CA ALA A 93 1.28 3.36 7.34
C ALA A 93 2.46 2.67 6.65
N GLU A 94 3.67 2.83 7.19
CA GLU A 94 4.89 2.21 6.65
C GLU A 94 4.85 0.69 6.75
N MET A 95 4.29 0.15 7.85
CA MET A 95 4.08 -1.28 8.03
C MET A 95 3.12 -1.85 6.99
N ALA A 96 2.01 -1.15 6.73
CA ALA A 96 1.10 -1.54 5.66
C ALA A 96 1.81 -1.50 4.30
N PHE A 97 2.44 -0.38 3.95
CA PHE A 97 3.12 -0.22 2.66
C PHE A 97 4.23 -1.25 2.39
N SER A 98 4.99 -1.60 3.43
CA SER A 98 6.11 -2.54 3.34
C SER A 98 5.71 -4.00 3.54
N HIS A 99 4.41 -4.30 3.66
CA HIS A 99 3.96 -5.66 3.89
C HIS A 99 4.28 -6.57 2.69
N PRO A 100 4.83 -7.78 2.90
CA PRO A 100 5.26 -8.66 1.81
C PRO A 100 4.12 -9.05 0.86
N SER A 101 2.86 -9.07 1.31
CA SER A 101 1.72 -9.31 0.41
C SER A 101 1.53 -8.19 -0.61
N LEU A 102 1.87 -6.94 -0.28
CA LEU A 102 1.80 -5.80 -1.19
C LEU A 102 3.01 -5.74 -2.13
N LEU A 103 4.18 -6.19 -1.67
CA LEU A 103 5.36 -6.38 -2.52
C LEU A 103 5.24 -7.59 -3.46
N ALA A 104 4.57 -8.66 -3.02
CA ALA A 104 4.34 -9.85 -3.82
C ALA A 104 3.44 -9.59 -5.04
N LEU A 105 2.64 -8.52 -5.02
CA LEU A 105 1.82 -8.09 -6.17
C LEU A 105 2.65 -7.49 -7.31
N LEU A 106 3.89 -7.08 -7.06
CA LEU A 106 4.89 -6.80 -8.09
C LEU A 106 5.54 -8.09 -8.64
N TYR A 107 5.33 -9.24 -7.96
CA TYR A 107 6.06 -10.49 -8.21
C TYR A 107 5.21 -11.65 -8.71
N PHE A 108 4.04 -11.39 -9.28
CA PHE A 108 3.31 -12.44 -10.00
C PHE A 108 3.08 -12.04 -11.46
N PRO A 109 4.11 -12.25 -12.31
CA PRO A 109 3.98 -12.07 -13.73
C PRO A 109 3.15 -13.24 -14.23
N ASP A 110 1.88 -12.99 -14.46
CA ASP A 110 1.07 -13.83 -15.33
C ASP A 110 1.72 -14.01 -16.71
N ASP A 111 2.76 -13.24 -17.07
CA ASP A 111 3.58 -13.43 -18.26
C ASP A 111 4.73 -14.44 -18.13
N GLN A 112 5.26 -14.72 -16.92
CA GLN A 112 6.35 -15.70 -16.77
C GLN A 112 5.84 -17.15 -16.69
N LYS A 113 4.57 -17.37 -16.32
CA LYS A 113 3.95 -18.70 -16.49
C LYS A 113 3.92 -19.07 -17.98
N TYR A 114 3.56 -18.14 -18.86
CA TYR A 114 3.51 -18.41 -20.30
C TYR A 114 4.91 -18.68 -20.89
N ALA A 115 5.96 -18.03 -20.40
CA ALA A 115 7.34 -18.32 -20.84
C ALA A 115 7.80 -19.76 -20.51
N VAL A 116 7.27 -20.37 -19.44
CA VAL A 116 7.57 -21.77 -19.08
C VAL A 116 6.59 -22.74 -19.76
N TYR A 117 5.29 -22.39 -19.82
CA TYR A 117 4.24 -23.26 -20.36
C TYR A 117 4.22 -23.28 -21.90
N ILE A 118 4.49 -22.16 -22.58
CA ILE A 118 4.43 -22.10 -24.05
C ILE A 118 5.44 -23.09 -24.68
N PRO A 119 6.75 -23.10 -24.35
CA PRO A 119 7.69 -24.03 -24.98
C PRO A 119 7.38 -25.52 -24.71
N LEU A 120 6.81 -25.83 -23.53
CA LEU A 120 6.52 -27.22 -23.14
C LEU A 120 5.22 -27.75 -23.78
N PHE A 121 4.17 -26.92 -23.82
CA PHE A 121 2.84 -27.34 -24.26
C PHE A 121 2.57 -27.04 -25.74
N LEU A 122 3.25 -26.06 -26.35
CA LEU A 122 3.06 -25.71 -27.77
C LEU A 122 3.31 -26.91 -28.73
N PRO A 123 4.36 -27.74 -28.54
CA PRO A 123 4.58 -28.90 -29.40
C PRO A 123 3.48 -29.96 -29.32
N VAL A 124 2.84 -30.12 -28.16
CA VAL A 124 1.76 -31.09 -27.93
C VAL A 124 0.41 -30.54 -28.41
N MET A 125 0.19 -29.23 -28.28
CA MET A 125 -1.05 -28.57 -28.70
C MET A 125 -1.27 -28.61 -30.21
N ILE A 126 -0.21 -28.48 -31.03
CA ILE A 126 -0.32 -28.47 -32.50
C ILE A 126 -0.98 -29.76 -33.06
N PRO A 127 -0.47 -30.98 -32.79
CA PRO A 127 -1.06 -32.21 -33.33
C PRO A 127 -2.46 -32.50 -32.77
N VAL A 128 -2.74 -32.12 -31.52
CA VAL A 128 -4.06 -32.30 -30.91
C VAL A 128 -5.11 -31.42 -31.60
N VAL A 129 -4.80 -30.14 -31.83
CA VAL A 129 -5.72 -29.22 -32.54
C VAL A 129 -5.94 -29.66 -33.99
N LEU A 130 -4.90 -30.08 -34.70
CA LEU A 130 -5.02 -30.62 -36.06
C LEU A 130 -5.89 -31.88 -36.10
N SER A 131 -5.69 -32.80 -35.16
CA SER A 131 -6.49 -34.02 -35.04
C SER A 131 -7.96 -33.71 -34.76
N LEU A 132 -8.21 -32.75 -33.87
CA LEU A 132 -9.57 -32.33 -33.53
C LEU A 132 -10.28 -31.66 -34.72
N LYS A 133 -9.58 -30.81 -35.49
CA LYS A 133 -10.11 -30.21 -36.73
C LYS A 133 -10.43 -31.26 -37.79
N ASN A 134 -9.60 -32.29 -37.93
CA ASN A 134 -9.85 -33.39 -38.86
C ASN A 134 -11.09 -34.20 -38.47
N ILE A 135 -11.26 -34.50 -37.18
CA ILE A 135 -12.44 -35.19 -36.65
C ILE A 135 -13.69 -34.36 -36.88
N TRP A 136 -13.64 -33.05 -36.59
CA TRP A 136 -14.76 -32.13 -36.84
C TRP A 136 -15.13 -32.04 -38.33
N LYS A 137 -14.13 -31.93 -39.21
CA LYS A 137 -14.36 -31.94 -40.66
C LYS A 137 -14.96 -33.27 -41.13
N TRP A 138 -14.51 -34.39 -40.57
CA TRP A 138 -15.08 -35.70 -40.86
C TRP A 138 -16.52 -35.83 -40.38
N LEU A 139 -16.85 -35.32 -39.19
CA LEU A 139 -18.22 -35.27 -38.67
C LEU A 139 -19.14 -34.40 -39.53
N ASN A 140 -18.70 -33.19 -39.91
CA ASN A 140 -19.49 -32.28 -40.76
C ASN A 140 -19.62 -32.77 -42.21
N ASN A 141 -18.66 -33.58 -42.68
CA ASN A 141 -18.68 -34.14 -44.03
C ASN A 141 -19.35 -35.54 -44.10
N LYS A 142 -19.98 -36.03 -43.02
CA LYS A 142 -20.87 -37.18 -43.15
C LYS A 142 -22.17 -36.71 -43.82
N PRO A 143 -22.47 -37.11 -45.07
CA PRO A 143 -23.86 -37.13 -45.46
C PRO A 143 -24.56 -38.06 -44.47
N LEU A 144 -25.70 -37.61 -43.93
CA LEU A 144 -26.62 -38.44 -43.15
C LEU A 144 -26.99 -39.66 -44.01
N ARG A 145 -26.20 -40.73 -43.91
CA ARG A 145 -26.53 -42.01 -44.52
C ARG A 145 -27.44 -42.72 -43.54
N GLY A 146 -28.69 -42.25 -43.52
CA GLY A 146 -29.82 -43.01 -43.01
C GLY A 146 -30.14 -44.13 -44.00
N GLN A 147 -30.44 -45.29 -43.40
CA GLN A 147 -30.95 -46.54 -43.98
C GLN A 147 -30.06 -47.26 -45.00
#